data_AF-A0A3A5JPJ4-F1
#
_entry.id   AF-A0A3A5JPJ4-F1
#
_cell.length_a   1.000
_cell.length_b   1.000
_cell.length_c   1.000
_cell.angle_alpha   90.00
_cell.angle_beta   90.00
_cell.angle_gamma   90.00
#
_symmetry.space_group_name_H-M   'P 1'
#
loop_
_entity.id
_entity.type
_entity.pdbx_description
1 polymer ?
#
loop_
_entity_poly.entity_id
_entity_poly.type
_entity_poly.pdbx_seq_one_letter_code
_entity_poly.pdbx_strand_id
1 'polypeptide(L)'
;MEILKEESMSGKDIDIGEFIEVFIGLEEMLRNIYYDYGGTKERVSAGQIIEYLSNTGALEDIDTGMLREITRYRNLVVHGEVESVDQEAMNELQNMTDRVEMLHEEVGPQAEPE
;
A
#
# COMPACT_ATOMS: atom_id res chain seq x y z
N MET A 1 14.96 30.64 28.65
CA MET A 1 15.45 29.38 28.07
C MET A 1 14.33 28.37 28.25
N GLU A 2 13.50 28.22 27.23
CA GLU A 2 12.54 27.13 27.17
C GLU A 2 13.34 25.85 26.93
N ILE A 3 13.23 24.91 27.86
CA ILE A 3 13.74 23.57 27.72
C ILE A 3 12.78 22.88 26.76
N LEU A 4 13.22 22.62 25.53
CA LEU A 4 12.52 21.74 24.61
C LEU A 4 12.35 20.40 25.31
N LYS A 5 11.10 20.09 25.65
CA LYS A 5 10.69 18.80 26.17
C LYS A 5 10.92 17.82 25.02
N GLU A 6 12.00 17.06 25.08
CA GLU A 6 12.13 15.83 24.29
C GLU A 6 10.99 14.92 24.75
N GLU A 7 9.88 14.96 24.03
CA GLU A 7 8.86 13.93 24.12
C GLU A 7 9.55 12.63 23.71
N SER A 8 9.71 11.77 24.72
CA SER A 8 10.33 10.48 24.59
C SER A 8 9.46 9.66 23.63
N MET A 9 9.84 9.60 22.35
CA MET A 9 9.27 8.67 21.40
C MET A 9 9.51 7.27 21.97
N SER A 10 8.44 6.66 22.48
CA SER A 10 8.47 5.23 22.73
C SER A 10 8.82 4.59 21.38
N GLY A 11 9.78 3.66 21.33
CA GLY A 11 10.26 3.05 20.08
C GLY A 11 9.23 2.16 19.37
N LYS A 12 7.97 2.61 19.27
CA LYS A 12 6.80 1.98 18.68
C LYS A 12 6.07 2.89 17.68
N ASP A 13 6.34 4.19 17.72
CA ASP A 13 5.75 5.16 16.80
C ASP A 13 6.63 5.28 15.55
N ILE A 14 6.08 4.88 14.41
CA ILE A 14 6.66 5.01 13.07
C ILE A 14 6.40 6.43 12.56
N ASP A 15 7.39 6.98 11.88
CA ASP A 15 7.24 8.27 11.21
C ASP A 15 6.14 8.17 10.14
N ILE A 16 5.17 9.10 10.19
CA ILE A 16 4.08 9.12 9.21
C ILE A 16 4.62 9.22 7.78
N GLY A 17 5.71 9.97 7.56
CA GLY A 17 6.36 10.08 6.26
C GLY A 17 6.84 8.71 5.76
N GLU A 18 7.52 7.94 6.61
CA GLU A 18 7.98 6.58 6.29
C GLU A 18 6.81 5.66 5.91
N PHE A 19 5.73 5.66 6.69
CA PHE A 19 4.53 4.88 6.36
C PHE A 19 3.92 5.29 5.01
N ILE A 20 3.84 6.59 4.74
CA ILE A 20 3.29 7.12 3.49
C ILE A 20 4.17 6.76 2.29
N GLU A 21 5.49 6.80 2.44
CA GLU A 21 6.43 6.41 1.38
C GLU A 21 6.27 4.94 0.98
N VAL A 22 6.18 4.03 1.95
CA VAL A 22 5.94 2.61 1.66
C VAL A 22 4.57 2.40 1.03
N PHE A 23 3.54 3.12 1.51
CA PHE A 23 2.20 3.03 0.93
C PHE A 23 2.18 3.49 -0.54
N ILE A 24 2.90 4.56 -0.87
CA ILE A 24 3.00 5.04 -2.26
C ILE A 24 3.60 3.95 -3.15
N GLY A 25 4.65 3.26 -2.70
CA GLY A 25 5.24 2.13 -3.44
C GLY A 25 4.24 1.01 -3.72
N LEU A 26 3.47 0.61 -2.70
CA LEU A 26 2.38 -0.36 -2.88
C LEU A 26 1.32 0.14 -3.88
N GLU A 27 0.89 1.40 -3.79
CA GLU A 27 -0.11 1.97 -4.69
C GLU A 27 0.39 1.99 -6.15
N GLU A 28 1.66 2.32 -6.37
CA GLU A 28 2.28 2.30 -7.69
C GLU A 28 2.33 0.88 -8.28
N MET A 29 2.70 -0.13 -7.50
CA MET A 29 2.68 -1.52 -7.95
C MET A 29 1.27 -1.99 -8.33
N LEU A 30 0.28 -1.76 -7.47
CA LEU A 30 -1.12 -2.08 -7.78
C LEU A 30 -1.60 -1.37 -9.05
N ARG A 31 -1.15 -0.13 -9.26
CA ARG A 31 -1.50 0.66 -10.45
C ARG A 31 -0.84 0.10 -11.72
N ASN A 32 0.39 -0.39 -11.64
CA ASN A 32 1.06 -1.05 -12.76
C ASN A 32 0.34 -2.35 -13.14
N ILE A 33 0.07 -3.21 -12.16
CA ILE A 33 -0.73 -4.45 -12.38
C ILE A 33 -2.09 -4.08 -12.99
N TYR A 34 -2.74 -3.05 -12.48
CA TYR A 34 -4.02 -2.58 -13.04
C TYR A 34 -3.92 -2.23 -14.52
N TYR A 35 -2.84 -1.56 -14.95
CA TYR A 35 -2.63 -1.26 -16.36
C TYR A 35 -2.35 -2.50 -17.20
N ASP A 36 -1.57 -3.45 -16.67
CA ASP A 36 -1.26 -4.71 -17.37
C ASP A 36 -2.50 -5.58 -17.58
N TYR A 37 -3.46 -5.50 -16.65
CA TYR A 37 -4.75 -6.19 -16.77
C TYR A 37 -5.80 -5.42 -17.60
N GLY A 38 -5.43 -4.33 -18.28
CA GLY A 38 -6.31 -3.58 -19.17
C GLY A 38 -7.05 -2.41 -18.51
N GLY A 39 -6.59 -1.98 -17.34
CA GLY A 39 -7.07 -0.81 -16.65
C GLY A 39 -6.87 0.50 -17.43
N THR A 40 -7.70 1.50 -17.14
CA THR A 40 -7.66 2.80 -17.83
C THR A 40 -6.64 3.73 -17.19
N LYS A 41 -6.02 4.63 -17.97
CA LYS A 41 -5.14 5.67 -17.42
C LYS A 41 -5.88 6.84 -16.75
N GLU A 42 -7.19 6.73 -16.55
CA GLU A 42 -7.98 7.75 -15.86
C GLU A 42 -7.66 7.77 -14.35
N ARG A 43 -8.07 8.85 -13.68
CA ARG A 43 -7.92 8.96 -12.22
C ARG A 43 -8.88 7.99 -11.53
N VAL A 44 -8.34 6.83 -11.15
CA VAL A 44 -9.00 5.82 -10.33
C VAL A 44 -8.38 5.77 -8.93
N SER A 45 -9.23 5.59 -7.92
CA SER A 45 -8.79 5.42 -6.53
C SER A 45 -8.16 4.05 -6.29
N ALA A 46 -7.28 3.95 -5.30
CA ALA A 46 -6.69 2.67 -4.89
C ALA A 46 -7.75 1.59 -4.58
N GLY A 47 -8.87 1.97 -3.94
CA GLY A 47 -9.98 1.06 -3.69
C GLY A 47 -10.60 0.48 -4.96
N GLN A 48 -10.80 1.29 -6.00
CA GLN A 48 -11.31 0.85 -7.30
C GLN A 48 -10.31 -0.05 -8.04
N ILE A 49 -9.00 0.25 -7.91
CA ILE A 49 -7.94 -0.61 -8.44
C ILE A 49 -8.00 -2.00 -7.79
N ILE A 50 -8.02 -2.06 -6.45
CA ILE A 50 -8.08 -3.32 -5.69
C ILE A 50 -9.33 -4.12 -6.07
N GLU A 51 -10.49 -3.46 -6.17
CA GLU A 51 -11.73 -4.12 -6.59
C GLU A 51 -11.64 -4.70 -8.00
N TYR A 52 -11.14 -3.92 -8.96
CA TYR A 52 -10.94 -4.41 -10.33
C TYR A 52 -10.02 -5.62 -10.36
N LEU A 53 -8.84 -5.51 -9.76
CA LEU A 53 -7.82 -6.56 -9.77
C LEU A 53 -8.33 -7.84 -9.10
N SER A 54 -9.03 -7.70 -7.97
CA SER A 54 -9.70 -8.81 -7.29
C SER A 54 -10.72 -9.51 -8.21
N ASN A 55 -11.56 -8.75 -8.92
CA ASN A 55 -12.56 -9.31 -9.84
C ASN A 55 -11.94 -9.99 -11.07
N THR A 56 -10.75 -9.56 -11.49
CA THR A 56 -10.01 -10.19 -12.60
C THR A 56 -9.20 -11.42 -12.20
N GLY A 57 -9.12 -11.74 -10.90
CA GLY A 57 -8.26 -12.82 -10.39
C GLY A 57 -6.78 -12.46 -10.30
N ALA A 58 -6.39 -11.23 -10.64
CA ALA A 58 -5.01 -10.75 -10.55
C ALA A 58 -4.44 -10.80 -9.12
N LEU A 59 -5.31 -10.81 -8.11
CA LEU A 59 -4.95 -10.81 -6.68
C LEU A 59 -5.41 -12.10 -5.97
N GLU A 60 -5.48 -13.24 -6.68
CA GLU A 60 -6.04 -14.50 -6.14
C GLU A 60 -5.36 -14.94 -4.83
N ASP A 61 -4.04 -14.77 -4.73
CA ASP A 61 -3.25 -15.11 -3.54
C ASP A 61 -2.96 -13.92 -2.62
N ILE A 62 -3.63 -12.79 -2.80
CA ILE A 62 -3.45 -11.58 -1.99
C ILE A 62 -4.68 -11.34 -1.13
N ASP A 63 -4.47 -10.98 0.14
CA ASP A 63 -5.58 -10.60 1.02
C ASP A 63 -6.12 -9.21 0.63
N THR A 64 -7.15 -9.21 -0.21
CA THR A 64 -7.79 -7.98 -0.69
C THR A 64 -8.57 -7.26 0.42
N GLY A 65 -8.91 -7.95 1.51
CA GLY A 65 -9.48 -7.34 2.72
C GLY A 65 -8.45 -6.45 3.40
N MET A 66 -7.28 -7.02 3.66
CA MET A 66 -6.15 -6.31 4.27
C MET A 66 -5.69 -5.11 3.42
N LEU A 67 -5.59 -5.25 2.09
CA LEU A 67 -5.27 -4.12 1.20
C LEU A 67 -6.25 -2.93 1.32
N ARG A 68 -7.54 -3.23 1.47
CA ARG A 68 -8.58 -2.19 1.67
C ARG A 68 -8.45 -1.54 3.05
N GLU A 69 -8.13 -2.31 4.08
CA GLU A 69 -7.92 -1.81 5.44
C GLU A 69 -6.69 -0.88 5.49
N ILE A 70 -5.57 -1.27 4.89
CA ILE A 70 -4.37 -0.43 4.77
C ILE A 70 -4.68 0.86 3.98
N THR A 71 -5.43 0.75 2.88
CA THR A 71 -5.87 1.94 2.10
C THR A 71 -6.73 2.89 2.95
N ARG A 72 -7.63 2.33 3.76
CA ARG A 72 -8.47 3.11 4.67
C ARG A 72 -7.64 3.77 5.77
N TYR A 73 -6.71 3.02 6.36
CA TYR A 73 -5.83 3.52 7.41
C TYR A 73 -4.95 4.65 6.89
N ARG A 74 -4.38 4.52 5.69
CA ARG A 74 -3.65 5.62 5.02
C ARG A 74 -4.49 6.90 4.92
N ASN A 75 -5.76 6.79 4.55
CA ASN A 75 -6.62 7.97 4.45
C ASN A 75 -6.79 8.65 5.82
N LEU A 76 -6.93 7.88 6.90
CA LEU A 76 -7.00 8.44 8.26
C LEU A 76 -5.70 9.17 8.62
N VAL A 77 -4.54 8.57 8.32
CA VAL A 77 -3.22 9.17 8.52
C VAL A 77 -3.07 10.48 7.75
N VAL A 78 -3.36 10.48 6.43
CA VAL A 78 -3.23 11.68 5.59
C VAL A 78 -4.19 12.80 5.98
N HIS A 79 -5.37 12.46 6.51
CA HIS A 79 -6.34 13.44 6.99
C HIS A 79 -6.07 13.93 8.42
N GLY A 80 -5.03 13.39 9.10
CA GLY A 80 -4.67 13.79 10.46
C GLY A 80 -5.61 13.25 11.53
N GLU A 81 -6.38 12.19 11.22
CA GLU A 81 -7.25 11.48 12.17
C GLU A 81 -6.46 10.48 13.03
N VAL A 82 -5.18 10.26 12.69
CA VAL A 82 -4.23 9.40 13.38
C VAL A 82 -2.98 10.21 13.72
N GLU A 83 -2.64 10.28 15.01
CA GLU A 83 -1.51 11.08 15.52
C GLU A 83 -0.15 10.39 15.34
N SER A 84 -0.11 9.04 15.36
CA SER A 84 1.08 8.24 15.10
C SER A 84 0.72 6.91 14.44
N VAL A 85 1.65 6.39 13.63
CA VAL A 85 1.53 5.05 13.04
C VAL A 85 2.22 4.07 13.97
N ASP A 86 1.56 2.97 14.31
CA ASP A 86 2.20 1.93 15.10
C ASP A 86 2.98 0.93 14.23
N GLN A 87 3.88 0.19 14.88
CA GLN A 87 4.68 -0.84 14.22
C GLN A 87 3.83 -1.96 13.58
N GLU A 88 2.63 -2.25 14.10
CA GLU A 88 1.76 -3.30 13.58
C GLU A 88 1.25 -2.92 12.20
N ALA A 89 0.71 -1.71 12.05
CA ALA A 89 0.26 -1.15 10.78
C ALA A 89 1.40 -1.08 9.74
N MET A 90 2.61 -0.73 10.18
CA MET A 90 3.79 -0.71 9.29
C MET A 90 4.17 -2.12 8.82
N ASN A 91 4.16 -3.11 9.72
CA ASN A 91 4.46 -4.50 9.36
C ASN A 91 3.41 -5.08 8.41
N GLU A 92 2.12 -4.75 8.60
CA GLU A 92 1.05 -5.17 7.70
C GLU A 92 1.22 -4.56 6.30
N LEU A 93 1.55 -3.27 6.23
CA LEU A 93 1.83 -2.59 4.98
C LEU A 93 3.04 -3.21 4.25
N GLN A 94 4.14 -3.47 4.97
CA GLN A 94 5.33 -4.11 4.39
C GLN A 94 5.01 -5.52 3.87
N ASN A 95 4.32 -6.34 4.67
CA ASN A 95 3.93 -7.69 4.26
C ASN A 95 3.04 -7.68 3.00
N MET A 96 2.09 -6.74 2.90
CA MET A 96 1.30 -6.61 1.68
C MET A 96 2.11 -6.13 0.49
N THR A 97 3.05 -5.21 0.72
CA THR A 97 3.97 -4.70 -0.31
C THR A 97 4.79 -5.85 -0.87
N ASP A 98 5.44 -6.64 -0.01
CA ASP A 98 6.27 -7.78 -0.40
C ASP A 98 5.45 -8.84 -1.17
N ARG A 99 4.24 -9.15 -0.71
CA ARG A 99 3.37 -10.13 -1.39
C ARG A 99 2.94 -9.66 -2.78
N VAL A 100 2.62 -8.38 -2.93
CA VAL A 100 2.26 -7.79 -4.23
C VAL A 100 3.47 -7.73 -5.15
N GLU A 101 4.66 -7.42 -4.62
CA GLU A 101 5.91 -7.44 -5.37
C GLU A 101 6.23 -8.85 -5.89
N MET A 102 6.18 -9.87 -5.03
CA MET A 102 6.39 -11.27 -5.42
C MET A 102 5.43 -11.71 -6.53
N LEU A 103 4.14 -11.37 -6.40
CA LEU A 103 3.14 -11.64 -7.42
C LEU A 103 3.49 -10.95 -8.75
N HIS A 104 3.92 -9.69 -8.71
CA HIS A 104 4.29 -8.96 -9.92
C HIS A 104 5.55 -9.52 -10.60
N GLU A 105 6.53 -9.99 -9.82
CA GLU A 105 7.73 -10.65 -10.35
C GLU A 105 7.42 -12.04 -10.96
N GLU A 106 6.51 -12.80 -10.37
CA GLU A 106 6.09 -14.12 -10.88
C GLU A 106 5.24 -14.03 -12.16
N VAL A 107 4.53 -12.92 -12.36
CA VAL A 107 3.62 -12.67 -13.51
C VAL A 107 4.28 -11.81 -14.59
N GLY A 108 5.60 -11.61 -14.55
CA GLY A 108 6.37 -10.82 -15.53
C GLY A 108 5.97 -11.09 -16.99
N PRO A 109 6.03 -10.07 -17.87
CA PRO A 109 5.33 -10.06 -19.16
C PRO A 109 5.59 -11.36 -19.92
N GLN A 110 4.51 -12.10 -20.21
CA GLN A 110 4.53 -13.23 -21.12
C GLN A 110 5.24 -12.76 -22.38
N ALA A 111 6.46 -13.24 -22.60
CA ALA A 111 7.20 -12.98 -23.82
C ALA A 111 6.29 -13.33 -25.00
N GLU A 112 6.07 -12.36 -25.90
CA GLU A 112 5.31 -12.59 -27.12
C GLU A 112 5.90 -13.81 -27.85
N PRO A 113 5.09 -14.77 -28.32
CA PRO A 113 5.60 -15.86 -29.12
C PRO A 113 6.10 -15.31 -30.47
N GLU A 114 7.33 -15.66 -30.81
CA GLU A 114 8.00 -15.36 -32.09
C GLU A 114 7.17 -15.74 -33.33
#